data_AF-X1HW10-F1
#
_entry.id   AF-X1HW10-F1
#
_cell.length_a   1.000
_cell.length_b   1.000
_cell.length_c   1.000
_cell.angle_alpha   90.00
_cell.angle_beta   90.00
_cell.angle_gamma   90.00
#
_symmetry.space_group_name_H-M   'P 1'
#
loop_
_entity.id
_entity.type
_entity.pdbx_description
1 polymer ?
#
loop_
_entity_poly.entity_id
_entity_poly.type
_entity_poly.pdbx_seq_one_letter_code
_entity_poly.pdbx_strand_id
1 'polypeptide(L)'
;VSLAEVFEGRISRKELEYDGAYDSIPVSNVPQGERGLVHIWGRNDMASTQRMGISWVVKDPDGIVVEEYSAWEAWPYTSPGSSHQFIGGRFSLDKAGTYTISAGLLMNPDDPTYVDIYYGDLCTVAPEVPEPEFRGFGIEEYQTV
;
A
#
# COMPACT_ATOMS: atom_id res chain seq x y z
N VAL A 1 -13.08 33.63 -22.69
CA VAL A 1 -13.26 32.57 -21.68
C VAL A 1 -11.96 31.79 -21.66
N SER A 2 -11.19 31.83 -20.57
CA SER A 2 -10.05 30.93 -20.38
C SER A 2 -10.60 29.58 -19.92
N LEU A 3 -10.26 28.50 -20.62
CA LEU A 3 -10.54 27.15 -20.10
C LEU A 3 -9.62 26.90 -18.90
N ALA A 4 -10.17 26.33 -17.83
CA ALA A 4 -9.36 25.77 -16.76
C ALA A 4 -8.47 24.65 -17.33
N GLU A 5 -7.23 24.58 -16.89
CA GLU A 5 -6.33 23.48 -17.24
C GLU A 5 -6.92 22.17 -16.68
N VAL A 6 -7.06 21.16 -17.54
CA VAL A 6 -7.46 19.81 -17.11
C VAL A 6 -6.17 19.04 -16.86
N PHE A 7 -5.98 18.62 -15.63
CA PHE A 7 -4.82 17.85 -15.21
C PHE A 7 -5.03 16.36 -15.49
N GLU A 8 -4.03 15.72 -16.10
CA GLU A 8 -4.06 14.31 -16.45
C GLU A 8 -2.84 13.58 -15.86
N GLY A 9 -3.11 12.53 -15.09
CA GLY A 9 -2.09 11.67 -14.50
C GLY A 9 -2.70 10.36 -14.07
N ARG A 10 -1.86 9.38 -13.74
CA ARG A 10 -2.33 8.07 -13.30
C ARG A 10 -1.41 7.40 -12.30
N ILE A 11 -1.96 6.59 -11.41
CA ILE A 11 -1.23 5.68 -10.55
C ILE A 11 -0.71 4.53 -11.42
N SER A 12 0.58 4.55 -11.73
CA SER A 12 1.21 3.62 -12.67
C SER A 12 1.70 2.34 -12.03
N ARG A 13 2.02 2.35 -10.72
CA ARG A 13 2.49 1.18 -9.96
C ARG A 13 2.12 1.33 -8.48
N LYS A 14 1.87 0.21 -7.81
CA LYS A 14 1.53 0.12 -6.39
C LYS A 14 2.20 -1.11 -5.80
N GLU A 15 2.99 -0.93 -4.74
CA GLU A 15 3.70 -2.02 -4.09
C GLU A 15 3.63 -1.90 -2.58
N LEU A 16 3.65 -3.05 -1.91
CA LEU A 16 3.81 -3.17 -0.48
C LEU A 16 5.19 -3.79 -0.21
N GLU A 17 5.98 -3.12 0.61
CA GLU A 17 7.18 -3.69 1.21
C GLU A 17 6.83 -4.29 2.58
N TYR A 18 7.23 -5.54 2.81
CA TYR A 18 7.17 -6.23 4.10
C TYR A 18 8.34 -7.22 4.18
N ASP A 19 9.01 -7.33 5.34
CA ASP A 19 10.22 -8.16 5.50
C ASP A 19 11.33 -7.92 4.44
N GLY A 20 11.44 -6.69 3.93
CA GLY A 20 12.37 -6.34 2.85
C GLY A 20 12.02 -6.94 1.47
N ALA A 21 10.92 -7.68 1.35
CA ALA A 21 10.32 -8.09 0.08
C ALA A 21 9.43 -6.97 -0.46
N TYR A 22 9.30 -6.90 -1.80
CA TYR A 22 8.46 -5.93 -2.51
C TYR A 22 7.51 -6.67 -3.42
N ASP A 23 6.20 -6.54 -3.19
CA ASP A 23 5.18 -7.18 -4.01
C ASP A 23 4.12 -6.20 -4.50
N SER A 24 3.54 -6.51 -5.66
CA SER A 24 2.47 -5.70 -6.25
C SER A 24 1.19 -5.80 -5.42
N ILE A 25 0.57 -4.66 -5.15
CA ILE A 25 -0.70 -4.59 -4.41
C ILE A 25 -1.86 -5.06 -5.33
N PRO A 26 -2.76 -5.96 -4.86
CA PRO A 26 -2.81 -6.54 -3.52
C PRO A 26 -1.85 -7.72 -3.30
N VAL A 27 -1.27 -7.81 -2.10
CA VAL A 27 -0.39 -8.92 -1.68
C VAL A 27 -1.18 -9.99 -0.92
N SER A 28 -0.85 -11.27 -1.11
CA SER A 28 -1.50 -12.38 -0.40
C SER A 28 -0.54 -13.11 0.55
N ASN A 29 -1.10 -13.67 1.63
CA ASN A 29 -0.38 -14.50 2.60
C ASN A 29 0.81 -13.79 3.28
N VAL A 30 0.63 -12.51 3.62
CA VAL A 30 1.64 -11.79 4.39
C VAL A 30 1.71 -12.39 5.80
N PRO A 31 2.90 -12.70 6.34
CA PRO A 31 3.03 -13.18 7.72
C PRO A 31 2.50 -12.15 8.73
N GLN A 32 1.79 -12.63 9.74
CA GLN A 32 1.31 -11.77 10.84
C GLN A 32 2.48 -11.27 11.69
N GLY A 33 2.41 -10.02 12.14
CA GLY A 33 3.44 -9.37 12.95
C GLY A 33 4.47 -8.59 12.15
N GLU A 34 4.40 -8.62 10.82
CA GLU A 34 5.28 -7.85 9.94
C GLU A 34 4.98 -6.35 9.96
N ARG A 35 5.90 -5.57 9.36
CA ARG A 35 5.68 -4.13 9.12
C ARG A 35 5.54 -3.83 7.64
N GLY A 36 4.38 -3.30 7.26
CA GLY A 36 4.11 -2.83 5.92
C GLY A 36 4.69 -1.43 5.65
N LEU A 37 5.07 -1.17 4.41
CA LEU A 37 5.42 0.14 3.87
C LEU A 37 4.87 0.26 2.44
N VAL A 38 4.03 1.26 2.20
CA VAL A 38 3.39 1.46 0.89
C VAL A 38 4.28 2.28 -0.03
N HIS A 39 4.41 1.83 -1.28
CA HIS A 39 5.05 2.55 -2.38
C HIS A 39 4.05 2.75 -3.52
N ILE A 40 3.86 3.99 -3.96
CA ILE A 40 2.97 4.33 -5.08
C ILE A 40 3.72 5.20 -6.08
N TRP A 41 3.59 4.87 -7.36
CA TRP A 41 4.14 5.68 -8.44
C TRP A 41 3.03 6.42 -9.16
N GLY A 42 3.14 7.74 -9.21
CA GLY A 42 2.28 8.61 -10.01
C GLY A 42 2.96 9.00 -11.30
N ARG A 43 2.32 8.75 -12.45
CA ARG A 43 2.78 9.22 -13.76
C ARG A 43 2.14 10.55 -14.12
N ASN A 44 2.96 11.48 -14.60
CA ASN A 44 2.50 12.72 -15.20
C ASN A 44 2.12 12.46 -16.67
N ASP A 45 0.84 12.56 -17.01
CA ASP A 45 0.34 12.37 -18.38
C ASP A 45 0.19 13.71 -19.14
N MET A 46 0.50 14.84 -18.49
CA MET A 46 0.54 16.16 -19.12
C MET A 46 1.70 16.30 -20.10
N ALA A 47 1.56 17.23 -21.04
CA ALA A 47 2.64 17.68 -21.92
C ALA A 47 3.62 18.65 -21.24
N SER A 48 3.32 19.10 -20.03
CA SER A 48 4.14 20.00 -19.20
C SER A 48 4.63 19.28 -17.94
N THR A 49 5.73 19.78 -17.37
CA THR A 49 6.20 19.32 -16.06
C THR A 49 5.20 19.70 -14.97
N GLN A 50 4.85 18.74 -14.11
CA GLN A 50 3.88 18.94 -13.02
C GLN A 50 4.49 18.54 -11.68
N ARG A 51 4.15 19.27 -10.62
CA ARG A 51 4.43 18.85 -9.25
C ARG A 51 3.37 17.86 -8.82
N MET A 52 3.77 16.61 -8.59
CA MET A 52 2.86 15.53 -8.22
C MET A 52 2.59 15.55 -6.71
N GLY A 53 1.36 15.21 -6.31
CA GLY A 53 0.97 14.97 -4.92
C GLY A 53 0.34 13.60 -4.74
N ILE A 54 0.31 13.10 -3.51
CA ILE A 54 -0.36 11.85 -3.15
C ILE A 54 -1.07 12.01 -1.80
N SER A 55 -2.15 11.25 -1.63
CA SER A 55 -2.75 10.98 -0.32
C SER A 55 -3.19 9.53 -0.27
N TRP A 56 -3.03 8.85 0.86
CA TRP A 56 -3.67 7.56 1.07
C TRP A 56 -4.00 7.27 2.54
N VAL A 57 -4.94 6.36 2.73
CA VAL A 57 -5.33 5.81 4.02
C VAL A 57 -5.29 4.29 3.93
N VAL A 58 -4.61 3.65 4.89
CA VAL A 58 -4.60 2.20 5.08
C VAL A 58 -5.45 1.87 6.31
N LYS A 59 -6.34 0.89 6.16
CA LYS A 59 -7.17 0.36 7.24
C LYS A 59 -6.88 -1.11 7.50
N ASP A 60 -6.92 -1.49 8.77
CA ASP A 60 -6.85 -2.88 9.21
C ASP A 60 -8.16 -3.64 8.93
N PRO A 61 -8.20 -4.97 9.20
CA PRO A 61 -9.40 -5.78 8.97
C PRO A 61 -10.64 -5.35 9.77
N ASP A 62 -10.47 -4.60 10.87
CA ASP A 62 -11.56 -4.05 11.67
C ASP A 62 -12.01 -2.66 11.17
N GLY A 63 -11.37 -2.13 10.12
CA GLY A 63 -11.64 -0.82 9.55
C GLY A 63 -10.95 0.35 10.27
N ILE A 64 -10.03 0.07 11.19
CA ILE A 64 -9.25 1.08 11.92
C ILE A 64 -8.11 1.59 11.03
N VAL A 65 -7.93 2.91 10.99
CA VAL A 65 -6.83 3.53 10.24
C VAL A 65 -5.50 3.20 10.93
N VAL A 66 -4.62 2.51 10.21
CA VAL A 66 -3.25 2.17 10.66
C VAL A 66 -2.19 3.03 10.00
N GLU A 67 -2.52 3.66 8.87
CA GLU A 67 -1.69 4.67 8.23
C GLU A 67 -2.56 5.72 7.53
N GLU A 68 -2.19 6.99 7.69
CA GLU A 68 -2.66 8.10 6.87
C GLU A 68 -1.42 8.88 6.39
N TYR A 69 -1.24 8.98 5.08
CA TYR A 69 -0.07 9.58 4.47
C TYR A 69 -0.46 10.58 3.39
N SER A 70 0.25 11.71 3.34
CA SER A 70 0.16 12.64 2.22
C SER A 70 1.49 13.34 2.01
N ALA A 71 1.80 13.65 0.74
CA ALA A 71 3.02 14.36 0.38
C ALA A 71 2.87 15.06 -0.97
N TRP A 72 3.67 16.09 -1.16
CA TRP A 72 3.93 16.71 -2.46
C TRP A 72 5.39 16.51 -2.83
N GLU A 73 5.64 16.16 -4.09
CA GLU A 73 6.97 16.01 -4.67
C GLU A 73 7.83 17.26 -4.39
N ALA A 74 9.09 17.04 -4.02
CA ALA A 74 10.10 18.09 -3.93
C ALA A 74 10.74 18.34 -5.30
N TRP A 75 11.31 19.52 -5.53
CA TRP A 75 12.00 19.82 -6.78
C TRP A 75 13.20 18.88 -6.98
N PRO A 76 13.49 18.39 -8.20
CA PRO A 76 12.83 18.67 -9.48
C PRO A 76 11.50 17.92 -9.64
N TYR A 77 10.55 18.58 -10.34
CA TYR A 77 9.21 18.04 -10.58
C TYR A 77 9.15 17.06 -11.76
N THR A 78 8.08 16.26 -11.81
CA THR A 78 7.91 15.18 -12.77
C THR A 78 7.70 15.69 -14.20
N SER A 79 8.63 15.35 -15.09
CA SER A 79 8.53 15.65 -16.53
C SER A 79 7.39 14.89 -17.23
N PRO A 80 6.92 15.38 -18.39
CA PRO A 80 5.93 14.70 -19.21
C PRO A 80 6.24 13.22 -19.45
N GLY A 81 5.28 12.36 -19.13
CA GLY A 81 5.37 10.91 -19.32
C GLY A 81 6.25 10.15 -18.32
N SER A 82 6.90 10.84 -17.38
CA SER A 82 7.70 10.25 -16.30
C SER A 82 6.84 9.92 -15.07
N SER A 83 7.40 9.17 -14.12
CA SER A 83 6.74 8.84 -12.85
C SER A 83 7.55 9.26 -11.64
N HIS A 84 6.85 9.69 -10.58
CA HIS A 84 7.40 9.96 -9.26
C HIS A 84 7.00 8.87 -8.28
N GLN A 85 7.94 8.43 -7.44
CA GLN A 85 7.67 7.47 -6.38
C GLN A 85 7.36 8.20 -5.08
N PHE A 86 6.23 7.86 -4.47
CA PHE A 86 5.89 8.22 -3.11
C PHE A 86 6.06 7.01 -2.18
N ILE A 87 6.62 7.24 -1.00
CA ILE A 87 6.91 6.23 0.01
C ILE A 87 6.29 6.68 1.33
N GLY A 88 5.45 5.81 1.91
CA GLY A 88 4.71 6.09 3.14
C GLY A 88 5.52 6.04 4.42
N GLY A 89 4.78 5.94 5.53
CA GLY A 89 5.29 5.48 6.81
C GLY A 89 5.15 3.97 6.96
N ARG A 90 5.88 3.40 7.92
CA ARG A 90 5.72 1.98 8.29
C ARG A 90 4.56 1.79 9.27
N PHE A 91 3.71 0.80 9.04
CA PHE A 91 2.61 0.40 9.95
C PHE A 91 2.69 -1.09 10.30
N SER A 92 1.94 -1.52 11.31
CA SER A 92 1.91 -2.91 11.78
C SER A 92 0.89 -3.73 11.00
N LEU A 93 1.26 -4.97 10.68
CA LEU A 93 0.39 -6.01 10.11
C LEU A 93 0.13 -7.10 11.15
N ASP A 94 -0.37 -6.69 12.32
CA ASP A 94 -0.50 -7.52 13.53
C ASP A 94 -1.83 -8.28 13.63
N LYS A 95 -2.81 -7.94 12.78
CA LYS A 95 -4.09 -8.64 12.69
C LYS A 95 -4.17 -9.48 11.43
N ALA A 96 -4.66 -10.72 11.57
CA ALA A 96 -5.01 -11.57 10.45
C ALA A 96 -6.23 -11.01 9.70
N GLY A 97 -6.24 -11.15 8.37
CA GLY A 97 -7.34 -10.67 7.52
C GLY A 97 -6.89 -9.66 6.47
N THR A 98 -7.88 -9.03 5.83
CA THR A 98 -7.65 -8.11 4.71
C THR A 98 -7.49 -6.68 5.19
N TYR A 99 -6.34 -6.09 4.87
CA TYR A 99 -6.10 -4.66 5.00
C TYR A 99 -6.53 -3.99 3.71
N THR A 100 -7.05 -2.77 3.80
CA THR A 100 -7.53 -2.00 2.63
C THR A 100 -6.75 -0.71 2.47
N ILE A 101 -6.68 -0.21 1.25
CA ILE A 101 -6.06 1.07 0.92
C ILE A 101 -6.97 1.91 0.03
N SER A 102 -7.01 3.20 0.33
CA SER A 102 -7.62 4.23 -0.51
C SER A 102 -6.53 5.24 -0.85
N ALA A 103 -6.12 5.35 -2.11
CA ALA A 103 -5.03 6.21 -2.56
C ALA A 103 -5.50 7.14 -3.68
N GLY A 104 -5.10 8.41 -3.63
CA GLY A 104 -5.40 9.39 -4.65
C GLY A 104 -4.15 10.16 -5.06
N LEU A 105 -3.93 10.26 -6.38
CA LEU A 105 -2.89 11.05 -7.02
C LEU A 105 -3.42 12.45 -7.29
N LEU A 106 -2.62 13.47 -6.96
CA LEU A 106 -2.99 14.87 -7.06
C LEU A 106 -2.05 15.65 -7.98
N MET A 107 -2.59 16.68 -8.61
CA MET A 107 -1.86 17.77 -9.25
C MET A 107 -2.42 19.11 -8.76
N ASN A 108 -1.80 20.22 -9.18
CA ASN A 108 -2.20 21.59 -8.84
C ASN A 108 -2.12 21.90 -7.32
N PRO A 109 -0.93 22.04 -6.73
CA PRO A 109 -0.78 22.17 -5.27
C PRO A 109 -1.52 23.36 -4.63
N ASP A 110 -1.77 24.43 -5.38
CA ASP A 110 -2.50 25.60 -4.88
C ASP A 110 -4.03 25.39 -4.84
N ASP A 111 -4.55 24.48 -5.66
CA ASP A 111 -5.95 24.04 -5.69
C ASP A 111 -6.03 22.54 -6.06
N PRO A 112 -5.71 21.64 -5.11
CA PRO A 112 -5.43 20.24 -5.38
C PRO A 112 -6.55 19.52 -6.10
N THR A 113 -6.22 18.89 -7.23
CA THR A 113 -7.14 18.10 -8.03
C THR A 113 -6.71 16.64 -8.04
N TYR A 114 -7.64 15.74 -7.73
CA TYR A 114 -7.41 14.30 -7.92
C TYR A 114 -7.43 13.96 -9.41
N VAL A 115 -6.30 13.45 -9.89
CA VAL A 115 -6.16 13.02 -11.30
C VAL A 115 -6.34 11.52 -11.47
N ASP A 116 -6.13 10.73 -10.42
CA ASP A 116 -6.42 9.30 -10.38
C ASP A 116 -6.64 8.82 -8.95
N ILE A 117 -7.44 7.76 -8.78
CA ILE A 117 -7.82 7.21 -7.47
C ILE A 117 -7.86 5.69 -7.53
N TYR A 118 -7.30 5.05 -6.52
CA TYR A 118 -7.36 3.61 -6.29
C TYR A 118 -8.05 3.30 -4.96
N TYR A 119 -9.02 2.39 -5.00
CA TYR A 119 -9.64 1.77 -3.83
C TYR A 119 -9.51 0.26 -3.96
N GLY A 120 -9.05 -0.42 -2.91
CA GLY A 120 -9.02 -1.86 -2.92
C GLY A 120 -8.30 -2.47 -1.73
N ASP A 121 -8.05 -3.76 -1.84
CA ASP A 121 -7.28 -4.51 -0.86
C ASP A 121 -5.81 -4.09 -0.96
N LEU A 122 -5.19 -3.86 0.19
CA LEU A 122 -3.75 -3.68 0.31
C LEU A 122 -3.06 -5.03 0.33
N CYS A 123 -3.44 -5.85 1.30
CA CYS A 123 -2.91 -7.19 1.47
C CYS A 123 -3.83 -8.06 2.34
N THR A 124 -3.62 -9.37 2.27
CA THR A 124 -4.21 -10.33 3.21
C THR A 124 -3.12 -10.92 4.10
N VAL A 125 -3.25 -10.71 5.41
CA VAL A 125 -2.37 -11.27 6.44
C VAL A 125 -2.88 -12.65 6.85
N ALA A 126 -2.01 -13.66 6.78
CA ALA A 126 -2.34 -15.01 7.21
C ALA A 126 -2.39 -15.09 8.75
N PRO A 127 -3.31 -15.86 9.33
CA PRO A 127 -3.33 -16.06 10.77
C PRO A 127 -2.05 -16.77 11.24
N GLU A 128 -1.54 -16.35 12.39
CA GLU A 128 -0.47 -17.07 13.08
C GLU A 128 -0.94 -18.51 13.37
N VAL A 129 -0.20 -19.49 12.84
CA VAL A 129 -0.46 -20.90 13.15
C VAL A 129 0.17 -21.17 14.52
N PRO A 130 -0.62 -21.46 15.57
CA PRO A 130 -0.02 -21.79 16.87
C PRO A 130 0.86 -23.04 16.69
N GLU A 131 2.06 -23.04 17.29
CA GLU A 131 2.85 -24.27 17.34
C GLU A 131 1.99 -25.39 17.95
N PRO A 132 1.93 -26.59 17.34
CA PRO A 132 1.18 -27.68 17.93
C PRO A 132 1.77 -28.00 19.30
N GLU A 133 0.90 -27.98 20.32
CA GLU A 133 1.24 -28.32 21.71
C GLU A 133 1.80 -29.76 21.85
N PHE A 134 1.65 -30.58 20.81
CA PHE A 134 2.07 -31.96 20.76
C PHE A 134 3.43 -32.14 20.06
N ARG A 135 4.52 -31.72 20.70
CA ARG A 135 5.86 -32.27 20.46
C ARG A 135 6.18 -33.27 21.58
N GLY A 136 5.97 -34.57 21.34
CA GLY A 136 6.38 -35.61 22.30
C GLY A 136 5.56 -36.91 22.34
N PHE A 137 4.51 -37.09 21.54
CA PHE A 137 3.80 -38.36 21.51
C PHE A 137 4.61 -39.43 20.76
N GLY A 138 5.39 -40.21 21.52
CA GLY A 138 5.88 -41.51 21.12
C GLY A 138 4.93 -42.60 21.63
N ILE A 139 4.62 -43.60 20.81
CA ILE A 139 3.98 -44.82 21.30
C ILE A 139 5.05 -45.58 22.10
N GLU A 140 4.96 -45.57 23.43
CA GLU A 140 5.92 -46.28 24.29
C GLU A 140 5.70 -47.79 24.28
N GLU A 141 4.45 -48.26 24.14
CA GLU A 141 4.15 -49.70 24.11
C GLU A 141 2.78 -49.99 23.48
N TYR A 142 2.66 -51.14 22.81
CA TYR A 142 1.38 -51.72 22.40
C TYR A 142 0.94 -52.74 23.44
N GLN A 143 -0.19 -52.49 24.11
CA GLN A 143 -0.87 -53.54 24.88
C GLN A 143 -1.89 -54.26 24.00
N THR A 144 -1.62 -55.53 23.72
CA THR A 144 -2.59 -56.45 23.11
C THR A 144 -3.47 -57.09 24.18
N VAL A 145 -4.79 -57.03 23.95
CA VAL A 145 -5.83 -57.69 24.76
C VAL A 145 -5.92 -59.17 24.41
#